data_AF-A0A841KZI0-F1
#
_entry.id   AF-A0A841KZI0-F1
#
_cell.length_a   1.000
_cell.length_b   1.000
_cell.length_c   1.000
_cell.angle_alpha   90.00
_cell.angle_beta   90.00
_cell.angle_gamma   90.00
#
_symmetry.space_group_name_H-M   'P 1'
#
loop_
_entity.id
_entity.type
_entity.pdbx_description
1 polymer ?
#
loop_
_entity_poly.entity_id
_entity_poly.type
_entity_poly.pdbx_seq_one_letter_code
_entity_poly.pdbx_strand_id
1 'polypeptide(L)' 'MTNSREPNRLIHEKSPCLLQHAYNPVECYSWGSEAFEKAKQEDKPIFLSIGYS' A
#
# COMPACT_ATOMS: atom_id res chain seq x y z
N MET A 1 -3.84 -17.21 17.34
CA MET A 1 -3.66 -15.86 16.75
C MET A 1 -2.63 -15.99 15.64
N THR A 2 -3.07 -16.20 14.40
CA THR A 2 -2.16 -16.34 13.26
C THR A 2 -1.67 -14.95 12.86
N ASN A 3 -0.52 -14.54 13.40
CA ASN A 3 0.25 -13.40 12.88
C ASN A 3 0.91 -13.83 11.57
N SER A 4 0.10 -14.12 10.55
CA SER A 4 0.60 -14.18 9.18
C SER A 4 0.93 -12.74 8.80
N ARG A 5 2.21 -12.37 8.91
CA ARG A 5 2.72 -11.12 8.34
C ARG A 5 2.76 -11.30 6.82
N GLU A 6 1.59 -11.37 6.20
CA GLU A 6 1.47 -11.32 4.74
C GLU A 6 1.86 -9.91 4.30
N PRO A 7 2.90 -9.77 3.45
CA PRO A 7 3.25 -8.47 2.94
C PRO A 7 2.19 -7.97 1.96
N ASN A 8 1.88 -6.68 2.01
CA ASN A 8 1.15 -5.99 0.96
C ASN A 8 2.08 -5.69 -0.24
N ARG A 9 1.54 -5.00 -1.24
CA ARG A 9 2.20 -4.73 -2.53
C ARG A 9 3.49 -3.93 -2.41
N LEU A 10 3.68 -3.18 -1.31
CA LEU A 10 4.89 -2.38 -1.09
C LEU A 10 6.16 -3.22 -0.93
N ILE A 11 6.05 -4.54 -0.76
CA ILE A 11 7.22 -5.45 -0.74
C ILE A 11 8.04 -5.44 -2.03
N HIS A 12 7.45 -4.98 -3.14
CA HIS A 12 8.11 -4.86 -4.44
C HIS A 12 8.73 -3.48 -4.69
N GLU A 13 8.58 -2.54 -3.78
CA GLU A 13 9.15 -1.21 -3.90
C GLU A 13 10.65 -1.20 -3.57
N LYS A 14 11.39 -0.24 -4.16
CA LYS A 14 12.82 -0.08 -3.90
C LYS A 14 13.12 0.82 -2.70
N SER A 15 12.17 1.67 -2.33
CA SER A 15 12.36 2.65 -1.25
C SER A 15 12.36 1.96 0.11
N PRO A 16 13.43 2.13 0.94
CA PRO A 16 13.45 1.57 2.30
C PRO A 16 12.27 2.02 3.15
N CYS A 17 11.82 3.27 3.00
CA CYS A 17 10.67 3.82 3.72
C CYS A 17 9.36 3.08 3.35
N LEU A 18 9.15 2.76 2.06
CA LEU A 18 7.97 2.00 1.64
C LEU A 18 8.03 0.54 2.09
N LEU A 19 9.22 -0.08 2.04
CA LEU A 19 9.44 -1.45 2.49
C LEU A 19 9.15 -1.64 3.99
N GLN A 20 9.39 -0.62 4.82
CA GLN A 20 9.03 -0.64 6.24
C GLN A 20 7.52 -0.80 6.46
N HIS A 21 6.70 -0.36 5.51
CA HIS A 21 5.24 -0.47 5.57
C HIS A 21 4.68 -1.70 4.83
N ALA A 22 5.54 -2.56 4.28
CA ALA A 22 5.11 -3.75 3.53
C ALA A 22 4.30 -4.73 4.38
N TYR A 23 4.51 -4.80 5.69
CA TYR A 23 3.78 -5.71 6.58
C TYR A 23 2.64 -5.05 7.37
N ASN A 24 2.28 -3.81 7.00
CA ASN A 24 1.11 -3.17 7.59
C ASN A 24 -0.15 -3.92 7.16
N PRO A 25 -1.16 -4.06 8.05
CA PRO A 25 -2.40 -4.77 7.74
C PRO A 25 -3.26 -4.06 6.69
N VAL A 26 -2.92 -2.82 6.35
CA VAL A 26 -3.57 -2.06 5.29
C VAL A 26 -2.99 -2.49 3.95
N GLU A 27 -3.86 -2.83 3.00
CA GLU A 27 -3.46 -3.10 1.61
C GLU A 27 -3.04 -1.80 0.93
N CYS A 28 -1.76 -1.43 1.11
CA CYS A 28 -1.20 -0.22 0.50
C CYS A 28 -0.85 -0.47 -0.97
N TYR A 29 -1.13 0.56 -1.78
CA TYR A 29 -0.73 0.67 -3.17
C TYR A 29 0.35 1.73 -3.30
N SER A 30 1.33 1.52 -4.18
CA SER A 30 2.17 2.63 -4.62
C SER A 30 1.39 3.58 -5.52
N TRP A 31 1.89 4.81 -5.63
CA TRP A 31 1.24 5.83 -6.44
C TRP A 31 1.28 5.43 -7.92
N GLY A 32 0.12 5.23 -8.54
CA GLY A 32 0.01 4.79 -9.93
C GLY A 32 -1.43 4.53 -10.36
N SER A 33 -1.62 4.20 -11.64
CA SER A 33 -2.94 3.99 -12.25
C SER A 33 -3.75 2.90 -11.56
N GLU A 34 -3.11 1.83 -11.08
CA GLU A 34 -3.79 0.72 -10.39
C GLU A 34 -4.59 1.18 -9.17
N ALA A 35 -4.03 2.10 -8.36
CA ALA A 35 -4.72 2.63 -7.19
C ALA A 35 -5.98 3.43 -7.57
N PHE A 36 -5.90 4.23 -8.64
CA PHE A 36 -7.02 5.02 -9.16
C PHE A 36 -8.10 4.14 -9.82
N GLU A 37 -7.68 3.13 -10.59
CA GLU A 37 -8.60 2.19 -11.22
C GLU A 37 -9.37 1.40 -10.16
N LYS A 38 -8.70 0.90 -9.12
CA LYS A 38 -9.38 0.21 -8.00
C LYS A 38 -10.33 1.15 -7.25
N ALA A 39 -9.90 2.37 -6.93
CA ALA A 39 -10.74 3.37 -6.26
C ALA A 39 -12.02 3.68 -7.07
N LYS A 40 -11.90 3.82 -8.39
CA LYS A 40 -13.03 4.05 -9.30
C LYS A 40 -13.94 2.82 -9.40
N GLN A 41 -13.39 1.61 -9.49
CA GLN A 41 -14.16 0.37 -9.57
C GLN A 41 -14.93 0.07 -8.29
N GLU A 42 -14.33 0.37 -7.14
CA GLU A 42 -14.95 0.13 -5.83
C GLU A 42 -15.82 1.29 -5.32
N ASP A 43 -15.86 2.41 -6.06
CA ASP A 43 -16.51 3.66 -5.65
C ASP A 43 -16.07 4.11 -4.24
N LYS A 44 -14.74 4.11 -4.03
CA LYS A 44 -14.13 4.48 -2.74
C LYS A 44 -13.15 5.64 -2.90
N PRO A 45 -13.07 6.55 -1.91
CA PRO A 45 -12.08 7.61 -1.91
C PRO A 45 -10.66 7.06 -1.71
N ILE A 46 -9.67 7.80 -2.20
CA ILE A 46 -8.25 7.49 -2.01
C ILE A 46 -7.76 8.17 -0.74
N PHE A 47 -7.21 7.37 0.19
CA PHE A 47 -6.41 7.90 1.30
C PHE A 47 -4.94 7.98 0.89
N LEU A 48 -4.42 9.20 0.70
CA LEU A 48 -3.04 9.43 0.29
C LEU A 48 -2.15 9.72 1.50
N SER A 49 -1.18 8.85 1.75
CA SER A 49 -0.14 9.03 2.78
C SER A 49 1.19 9.35 2.11
N ILE A 50 1.76 10.51 2.39
CA ILE A 50 3.07 10.94 1.89
C ILE A 50 3.98 11.17 3.08
N GLY A 51 5.15 10.53 3.06
CA GLY A 51 6.20 10.72 4.06
C GLY A 51 7.48 11.25 3.42
N TYR A 52 8.28 11.96 4.19
CA TYR A 52 9.66 12.28 3.89
C TYR A 52 10.54 11.60 4.94
N SER A 53 11.68 11.06 4.54
CA SER A 53 12.72 10.57 5.45
C SER A 53 13.71 11.67 5.77
#